data_AF-A0A355YAC5-F1
#
_entry.id   AF-A0A355YAC5-F1
#
_cell.length_a   1.000
_cell.length_b   1.000
_cell.length_c   1.000
_cell.angle_alpha   90.00
_cell.angle_beta   90.00
_cell.angle_gamma   90.00
#
_symmetry.space_group_name_H-M   'P 1'
#
loop_
_entity.id
_entity.type
_entity.pdbx_description
1 polymer ?
#
loop_
_entity_poly.entity_id
_entity_poly.type
_entity_poly.pdbx_seq_one_letter_code
_entity_poly.pdbx_strand_id
1 'polypeptide(L)'
;MPLLPGPVSAIATARIRRWVLDAFPRDRSGIAYDAPPGDPGWFGPDSVTWRIHCEFPGMLAGGLCALMLQLLHPRVLAGVHDHSNFREDLVGRLRRTTGFVAGTSYAPAAEVEKLVERVRRIHARIAGTLPDGRTYAADDPELLTWVHVTEAYGFLEGCRRYCREVPADIADRYYDEYRRVAEALGARGVPASEAQVRDYFAAQQPQLCMDARSRDVLEVREATRLPV
;
A
#
# COMPACT_ATOMS: atom_id res chain seq x y z
N MET A 1 -11.87 7.74 22.89
CA MET A 1 -13.28 8.10 22.71
C MET A 1 -14.11 6.84 22.93
N PRO A 2 -14.97 6.74 23.97
CA PRO A 2 -15.69 5.51 24.24
C PRO A 2 -16.75 5.30 23.15
N LEU A 3 -16.77 4.10 22.56
CA LEU A 3 -17.84 3.66 21.64
C LEU A 3 -19.16 3.64 22.43
N LEU A 4 -20.16 4.39 21.97
CA LEU A 4 -21.49 4.42 22.57
C LEU A 4 -22.14 3.03 22.45
N PRO A 5 -22.52 2.37 23.55
CA PRO A 5 -23.15 1.05 23.49
C PRO A 5 -24.63 1.24 23.13
N GLY A 6 -24.98 0.96 21.89
CA GLY A 6 -26.37 0.99 21.43
C GLY A 6 -26.63 0.02 20.27
N PRO A 7 -27.88 -0.43 20.08
CA PRO A 7 -28.25 -1.40 19.04
C PRO A 7 -27.94 -0.89 17.62
N VAL A 8 -27.94 0.43 17.41
CA VAL A 8 -27.52 1.07 16.14
C VAL A 8 -26.02 0.88 15.87
N SER A 9 -25.17 0.96 16.91
CA SER A 9 -23.73 0.70 16.81
C SER A 9 -23.46 -0.76 16.42
N ALA A 10 -24.26 -1.70 16.94
CA ALA A 10 -24.12 -3.12 16.63
C ALA A 10 -24.50 -3.44 15.16
N ILE A 11 -25.56 -2.82 14.64
CA ILE A 11 -26.01 -3.00 13.25
C ILE A 11 -25.02 -2.37 12.26
N ALA A 12 -24.54 -1.15 12.54
CA ALA A 12 -23.51 -0.50 11.73
C ALA A 12 -22.21 -1.30 11.73
N THR A 13 -21.76 -1.77 12.91
CA THR A 13 -20.58 -2.64 13.04
C THR A 13 -20.74 -3.93 12.26
N ALA A 14 -21.92 -4.57 12.29
CA ALA A 14 -22.18 -5.80 11.56
C ALA A 14 -22.15 -5.60 10.02
N ARG A 15 -22.65 -4.46 9.53
CA ARG A 15 -22.60 -4.11 8.09
C ARG A 15 -21.17 -3.80 7.63
N ILE A 16 -20.44 -2.99 8.40
CA ILE A 16 -19.03 -2.69 8.14
C ILE A 16 -18.20 -3.98 8.17
N ARG A 17 -18.39 -4.83 9.18
CA ARG A 17 -17.70 -6.13 9.30
C ARG A 17 -17.98 -7.02 8.10
N ARG A 18 -19.24 -7.13 7.67
CA ARG A 18 -19.62 -7.95 6.50
C ARG A 18 -18.96 -7.42 5.23
N TRP A 19 -19.03 -6.10 5.01
CA TRP A 19 -18.38 -5.49 3.86
C TRP A 19 -16.86 -5.69 3.89
N VAL A 20 -16.20 -5.56 5.04
CA VAL A 20 -14.76 -5.82 5.17
C VAL A 20 -14.43 -7.27 4.81
N LEU A 21 -15.21 -8.23 5.31
CA LEU A 21 -14.99 -9.66 5.02
C LEU A 21 -15.23 -9.99 3.54
N ASP A 22 -16.23 -9.37 2.92
CA ASP A 22 -16.52 -9.52 1.49
C ASP A 22 -15.43 -8.82 0.65
N ALA A 23 -14.97 -7.63 1.07
CA ALA A 23 -13.93 -6.85 0.43
C ALA A 23 -12.54 -7.48 0.60
N PHE A 24 -12.27 -8.30 1.61
CA PHE A 24 -10.97 -8.92 1.85
C PHE A 24 -11.14 -10.39 2.27
N PRO A 25 -11.56 -11.27 1.35
CA PRO A 25 -11.78 -12.68 1.65
C PRO A 25 -10.45 -13.38 1.98
N ARG A 26 -10.44 -14.19 3.04
CA ARG A 26 -9.23 -14.84 3.59
C ARG A 26 -8.62 -15.92 2.68
N ASP A 27 -9.38 -16.50 1.76
CA ASP A 27 -9.02 -17.76 1.08
C ASP A 27 -8.54 -17.62 -0.38
N ARG A 28 -8.47 -16.40 -0.93
CA ARG A 28 -8.21 -16.20 -2.38
C ARG A 28 -6.77 -15.87 -2.76
N SER A 29 -5.85 -15.77 -1.81
CA SER A 29 -4.47 -15.38 -2.11
C SER A 29 -3.66 -16.50 -2.77
N GLY A 30 -4.01 -17.77 -2.50
CA GLY A 30 -3.26 -18.94 -2.99
C GLY A 30 -1.87 -19.10 -2.37
N ILE A 31 -1.55 -18.33 -1.32
CA ILE A 31 -0.27 -18.35 -0.63
C ILE A 31 -0.34 -19.38 0.50
N ALA A 32 0.66 -20.27 0.58
CA ALA A 32 0.82 -21.19 1.68
C ALA A 32 1.60 -20.52 2.82
N TYR A 33 0.89 -19.91 3.77
CA TYR A 33 1.52 -19.18 4.89
C TYR A 33 2.18 -20.09 5.92
N ASP A 34 1.74 -21.35 6.05
CA ASP A 34 2.19 -22.27 7.10
C ASP A 34 3.24 -23.30 6.62
N ALA A 35 3.71 -23.19 5.37
CA ALA A 35 4.62 -24.16 4.76
C ALA A 35 5.79 -23.49 4.02
N PRO A 36 7.05 -23.89 4.28
CA PRO A 36 7.46 -24.91 5.24
C PRO A 36 7.33 -24.41 6.71
N PRO A 37 7.07 -25.31 7.68
CA PRO A 37 6.99 -24.93 9.08
C PRO A 37 8.27 -24.25 9.58
N GLY A 38 8.12 -23.13 10.28
CA GLY A 38 9.23 -22.41 10.91
C GLY A 38 9.98 -21.43 9.99
N ASP A 39 9.58 -21.27 8.72
CA ASP A 39 10.09 -20.19 7.88
C ASP A 39 9.29 -18.90 8.14
N PRO A 40 9.88 -17.87 8.76
CA PRO A 40 9.21 -16.60 9.01
C PRO A 40 9.00 -15.76 7.74
N GLY A 41 9.69 -16.06 6.64
CA GLY A 41 9.74 -15.20 5.47
C GLY A 41 10.80 -14.13 5.55
N TRP A 42 10.58 -13.02 4.82
CA TRP A 42 11.48 -11.87 4.86
C TRP A 42 11.42 -11.09 6.16
N PHE A 43 10.30 -11.17 6.88
CA PHE A 43 10.07 -10.50 8.15
C PHE A 43 9.60 -11.50 9.17
N GLY A 44 10.21 -11.52 10.37
CA GLY A 44 9.80 -12.41 11.46
C GLY A 44 8.77 -11.78 12.41
N PRO A 45 8.21 -12.58 13.33
CA PRO A 45 7.24 -12.13 14.33
C PRO A 45 7.76 -11.01 15.25
N ASP A 46 9.07 -10.90 15.41
CA ASP A 46 9.71 -9.86 16.21
C ASP A 46 10.00 -8.57 15.42
N SER A 47 9.77 -8.56 14.11
CA SER A 47 9.97 -7.40 13.23
C SER A 47 8.99 -6.28 13.55
N VAL A 48 9.39 -5.04 13.28
CA VAL A 48 8.48 -3.90 13.35
C VAL A 48 7.48 -3.97 12.20
N THR A 49 7.88 -4.46 11.04
CA THR A 49 6.99 -4.68 9.89
C THR A 49 5.77 -5.52 10.27
N TRP A 50 5.93 -6.66 10.95
CA TRP A 50 4.80 -7.46 11.44
C TRP A 50 3.91 -6.67 12.39
N ARG A 51 4.52 -5.97 13.35
CA ARG A 51 3.80 -5.20 14.39
C ARG A 51 2.97 -4.06 13.81
N ILE A 52 3.43 -3.41 12.74
CA ILE A 52 2.67 -2.34 12.08
C ILE A 52 1.64 -2.95 11.13
N HIS A 53 2.01 -3.97 10.35
CA HIS A 53 1.11 -4.51 9.34
C HIS A 53 -0.04 -5.35 9.90
N CYS A 54 0.01 -5.78 11.17
CA CYS A 54 -1.08 -6.51 11.79
C CYS A 54 -2.23 -5.60 12.25
N GLU A 55 -1.98 -4.29 12.29
CA GLU A 55 -2.89 -3.26 12.75
C GLU A 55 -3.90 -2.89 11.66
N PHE A 56 -4.93 -3.73 11.49
CA PHE A 56 -5.88 -3.63 10.38
C PHE A 56 -6.49 -2.22 10.15
N PRO A 57 -6.95 -1.48 11.19
CA PRO A 57 -7.46 -0.12 10.98
C PRO A 57 -6.39 0.84 10.43
N GLY A 58 -5.16 0.72 10.93
CA GLY A 58 -4.01 1.51 10.48
C GLY A 58 -3.65 1.18 9.03
N MET A 59 -3.58 -0.10 8.68
CA MET A 59 -3.31 -0.56 7.31
C MET A 59 -4.37 -0.11 6.30
N LEU A 60 -5.65 -0.15 6.68
CA LEU A 60 -6.74 0.27 5.79
C LEU A 60 -6.70 1.79 5.54
N ALA A 61 -6.59 2.59 6.61
CA ALA A 61 -6.51 4.04 6.49
C ALA A 61 -5.21 4.48 5.79
N GLY A 62 -4.10 3.84 6.13
CA GLY A 62 -2.79 4.09 5.56
C GLY A 62 -2.70 3.74 4.08
N GLY A 63 -3.26 2.59 3.68
CA GLY A 63 -3.35 2.21 2.27
C GLY A 63 -4.17 3.21 1.44
N LEU A 64 -5.28 3.72 1.98
CA LEU A 64 -6.03 4.79 1.31
C LEU A 64 -5.20 6.08 1.20
N CYS A 65 -4.50 6.49 2.26
CA CYS A 65 -3.59 7.65 2.22
C CYS A 65 -2.51 7.48 1.15
N ALA A 66 -1.84 6.33 1.13
CA ALA A 66 -0.80 5.99 0.16
C ALA A 66 -1.33 6.09 -1.28
N LEU A 67 -2.51 5.53 -1.55
CA LEU A 67 -3.14 5.65 -2.86
C LEU A 67 -3.33 7.11 -3.28
N MET A 68 -3.83 7.97 -2.39
CA MET A 68 -4.02 9.38 -2.70
C MET A 68 -2.71 10.08 -3.04
N LEU A 69 -1.64 9.80 -2.28
CA LEU A 69 -0.32 10.36 -2.55
C LEU A 69 0.25 9.85 -3.88
N GLN A 70 0.13 8.56 -4.16
CA GLN A 70 0.64 7.94 -5.39
C GLN A 70 0.07 8.59 -6.66
N LEU A 71 -1.20 8.98 -6.63
CA LEU A 71 -1.91 9.57 -7.75
C LEU A 71 -1.53 11.03 -8.03
N LEU A 72 -0.78 11.68 -7.13
CA LEU A 72 -0.24 13.02 -7.37
C LEU A 72 0.95 13.00 -8.34
N HIS A 73 1.59 11.84 -8.53
CA HIS A 73 2.73 11.74 -9.44
C HIS A 73 2.24 11.40 -10.86
N PRO A 74 2.42 12.28 -11.87
CA PRO A 74 1.79 12.15 -13.20
C PRO A 74 2.09 10.82 -13.91
N ARG A 75 3.34 10.35 -13.83
CA ARG A 75 3.77 9.07 -14.43
C ARG A 75 3.12 7.85 -13.76
N VAL A 76 2.96 7.89 -12.43
CA VAL A 76 2.29 6.81 -11.68
C VAL A 76 0.80 6.81 -11.97
N LEU A 77 0.18 8.00 -11.97
CA LEU A 77 -1.22 8.16 -12.32
C LEU A 77 -1.51 7.61 -13.73
N ALA A 78 -0.65 7.86 -14.72
CA ALA A 78 -0.83 7.31 -16.06
C ALA A 78 -0.72 5.78 -16.10
N GLY A 79 0.26 5.21 -15.41
CA GLY A 79 0.35 3.75 -15.27
C GLY A 79 -0.90 3.12 -14.65
N VAL A 80 -1.54 3.80 -13.70
CA VAL A 80 -2.82 3.35 -13.11
C VAL A 80 -3.98 3.58 -14.08
N HIS A 81 -4.10 4.77 -14.64
CA HIS A 81 -5.23 5.18 -15.48
C HIS A 81 -5.30 4.39 -16.79
N ASP A 82 -4.16 4.14 -17.43
CA ASP A 82 -4.10 3.56 -18.77
C ASP A 82 -4.13 2.03 -18.74
N HIS A 83 -3.73 1.41 -17.63
CA HIS A 83 -3.56 -0.06 -17.53
C HIS A 83 -4.40 -0.72 -16.43
N SER A 84 -5.33 0.01 -15.79
CA SER A 84 -6.23 -0.60 -14.81
C SER A 84 -7.67 -0.10 -14.90
N ASN A 85 -8.63 -1.01 -14.67
CA ASN A 85 -10.05 -0.67 -14.47
C ASN A 85 -10.28 -0.01 -13.10
N PHE A 86 -9.38 0.88 -12.66
CA PHE A 86 -9.40 1.48 -11.32
C PHE A 86 -10.73 2.15 -10.99
N ARG A 87 -11.37 2.81 -11.97
CA ARG A 87 -12.67 3.47 -11.78
C ARG A 87 -13.81 2.47 -11.53
N GLU A 88 -13.71 1.25 -12.06
CA GLU A 88 -14.75 0.22 -12.00
C GLU A 88 -14.50 -0.82 -10.89
N ASP A 89 -13.23 -1.07 -10.54
CA ASP A 89 -12.78 -2.10 -9.58
C ASP A 89 -11.73 -1.57 -8.59
N LEU A 90 -12.02 -0.45 -7.94
CA LEU A 90 -11.18 0.10 -6.86
C LEU A 90 -10.97 -0.93 -5.74
N VAL A 91 -12.02 -1.68 -5.40
CA VAL A 91 -11.99 -2.72 -4.35
C VAL A 91 -11.09 -3.88 -4.75
N GLY A 92 -11.16 -4.38 -5.99
CA GLY A 92 -10.27 -5.43 -6.46
C GLY A 92 -8.82 -4.96 -6.59
N ARG A 93 -8.57 -3.69 -6.91
CA ARG A 93 -7.21 -3.12 -6.85
C ARG A 93 -6.66 -3.09 -5.43
N LEU A 94 -7.47 -2.60 -4.47
CA LEU A 94 -7.13 -2.64 -3.05
C LEU A 94 -6.83 -4.08 -2.60
N ARG A 95 -7.67 -5.06 -2.97
CA ARG A 95 -7.43 -6.49 -2.69
C ARG A 95 -6.09 -6.99 -3.21
N ARG A 96 -5.70 -6.64 -4.44
CA ARG A 96 -4.43 -7.06 -5.04
C ARG A 96 -3.23 -6.48 -4.30
N THR A 97 -3.28 -5.19 -3.95
CA THR A 97 -2.24 -4.54 -3.14
C THR A 97 -2.18 -5.13 -1.73
N THR A 98 -3.30 -5.26 -1.03
CA THR A 98 -3.36 -5.88 0.31
C THR A 98 -2.84 -7.31 0.28
N GLY A 99 -3.15 -8.09 -0.76
CA GLY A 99 -2.62 -9.44 -0.93
C GLY A 99 -1.10 -9.47 -1.12
N PHE A 100 -0.54 -8.53 -1.89
CA PHE A 100 0.90 -8.39 -2.05
C PHE A 100 1.59 -7.95 -0.75
N VAL A 101 1.04 -6.95 -0.05
CA VAL A 101 1.57 -6.47 1.23
C VAL A 101 1.52 -7.58 2.29
N ALA A 102 0.39 -8.28 2.43
CA ALA A 102 0.27 -9.40 3.35
C ALA A 102 1.23 -10.55 2.98
N GLY A 103 1.33 -10.89 1.70
CA GLY A 103 2.24 -11.93 1.22
C GLY A 103 3.71 -11.59 1.51
N THR A 104 4.15 -10.37 1.16
CA THR A 104 5.54 -9.93 1.44
C THR A 104 5.84 -9.77 2.93
N SER A 105 4.82 -9.51 3.75
CA SER A 105 4.99 -9.34 5.21
C SER A 105 5.06 -10.66 5.95
N TYR A 106 4.19 -11.61 5.60
CA TYR A 106 3.90 -12.78 6.45
C TYR A 106 4.17 -14.14 5.77
N ALA A 107 4.38 -14.19 4.46
CA ALA A 107 4.58 -15.46 3.78
C ALA A 107 6.01 -15.98 3.95
N PRO A 108 6.22 -17.30 3.91
CA PRO A 108 7.54 -17.93 3.83
C PRO A 108 8.38 -17.40 2.67
N ALA A 109 9.70 -17.43 2.80
CA ALA A 109 10.60 -16.66 1.93
C ALA A 109 10.46 -17.04 0.45
N ALA A 110 10.30 -18.33 0.18
CA ALA A 110 10.09 -18.85 -1.17
C ALA A 110 8.78 -18.35 -1.81
N GLU A 111 7.72 -18.15 -1.02
CA GLU A 111 6.47 -17.57 -1.51
C GLU A 111 6.63 -16.07 -1.77
N VAL A 112 7.36 -15.35 -0.91
CA VAL A 112 7.68 -13.93 -1.13
C VAL A 112 8.46 -13.73 -2.43
N GLU A 113 9.47 -14.56 -2.69
CA GLU A 113 10.26 -14.52 -3.92
C GLU A 113 9.40 -14.74 -5.18
N LYS A 114 8.51 -15.74 -5.15
CA LYS A 114 7.55 -15.99 -6.25
C LYS A 114 6.62 -14.79 -6.48
N LEU A 115 6.14 -14.18 -5.41
CA LEU A 115 5.28 -12.99 -5.47
C LEU A 115 6.01 -11.81 -6.10
N VAL A 116 7.23 -11.52 -5.64
CA VAL A 116 8.04 -10.43 -6.17
C VAL A 116 8.36 -10.66 -7.64
N GLU A 117 8.79 -11.86 -8.04
CA GLU A 117 9.06 -12.18 -9.44
C GLU A 117 7.80 -12.08 -10.31
N ARG A 118 6.63 -12.46 -9.78
CA ARG A 118 5.36 -12.26 -10.48
C ARG A 118 5.06 -10.78 -10.70
N VAL A 119 5.24 -9.94 -9.68
CA VAL A 119 4.99 -8.48 -9.80
C VAL A 119 5.98 -7.85 -10.77
N ARG A 120 7.27 -8.20 -10.70
CA ARG A 120 8.31 -7.73 -11.65
C ARG A 120 7.92 -8.03 -13.09
N ARG A 121 7.48 -9.26 -13.40
CA ARG A 121 7.01 -9.65 -14.74
C ARG A 121 5.78 -8.88 -15.22
N ILE A 122 4.88 -8.50 -14.30
CA ILE A 122 3.72 -7.66 -14.62
C ILE A 122 4.19 -6.24 -14.93
N HIS A 123 5.02 -5.65 -14.07
CA HIS A 123 5.50 -4.28 -14.21
C HIS A 123 6.33 -4.09 -15.50
N ALA A 124 7.15 -5.07 -15.88
CA ALA A 124 7.93 -5.05 -17.13
C ALA A 124 7.08 -4.93 -18.42
N ARG A 125 5.76 -5.14 -18.32
CA ARG A 125 4.82 -5.03 -19.46
C ARG A 125 4.00 -3.74 -19.42
N ILE A 126 4.13 -2.93 -18.37
CA ILE A 126 3.35 -1.72 -18.16
C ILE A 126 4.25 -0.53 -18.43
N ALA A 127 4.09 0.07 -19.60
CA ALA A 127 4.76 1.29 -20.01
C ALA A 127 3.88 2.10 -20.96
N GLY A 128 4.22 3.37 -21.14
CA GLY A 128 3.49 4.26 -22.04
C GLY A 128 4.10 5.64 -22.13
N THR A 129 3.36 6.56 -22.74
CA THR A 129 3.78 7.94 -22.97
C THR A 129 2.65 8.89 -22.55
N LEU A 130 3.01 9.90 -21.76
CA LEU A 130 2.13 10.98 -21.34
C LEU A 130 1.77 11.91 -22.53
N PRO A 131 0.67 12.68 -22.45
CA PRO A 131 0.30 13.64 -23.50
C PRO A 131 1.37 14.72 -23.80
N ASP A 132 2.24 15.00 -22.84
CA ASP A 132 3.37 15.93 -22.98
C ASP A 132 4.65 15.29 -23.54
N GLY A 133 4.59 14.01 -23.95
CA GLY A 133 5.69 13.27 -24.57
C GLY A 133 6.63 12.56 -23.60
N ARG A 134 6.50 12.77 -22.28
CA ARG A 134 7.30 12.03 -21.29
C ARG A 134 6.89 10.55 -21.23
N THR A 135 7.84 9.64 -21.14
CA THR A 135 7.56 8.21 -20.99
C THR A 135 7.38 7.81 -19.53
N TYR A 136 6.69 6.69 -19.30
CA TYR A 136 6.60 6.03 -18.01
C TYR A 136 6.73 4.52 -18.16
N ALA A 137 7.28 3.86 -17.14
CA ALA A 137 7.31 2.41 -17.01
C ALA A 137 7.09 2.04 -15.55
N ALA A 138 6.30 0.99 -15.28
CA ALA A 138 5.98 0.58 -13.90
C ALA A 138 7.18 -0.05 -13.16
N ASP A 139 8.23 -0.42 -13.88
CA ASP A 139 9.51 -0.89 -13.35
C ASP A 139 10.59 0.21 -13.30
N ASP A 140 10.23 1.47 -13.54
CA ASP A 140 11.10 2.63 -13.30
C ASP A 140 11.49 2.67 -11.80
N PRO A 141 12.80 2.58 -11.46
CA PRO A 141 13.26 2.58 -10.07
C PRO A 141 12.81 3.79 -9.25
N GLU A 142 12.68 4.97 -9.85
CA GLU A 142 12.21 6.17 -9.15
C GLU A 142 10.73 6.07 -8.80
N LEU A 143 9.92 5.58 -9.74
CA LEU A 143 8.48 5.41 -9.54
C LEU A 143 8.19 4.29 -8.53
N LEU A 144 8.96 3.20 -8.56
CA LEU A 144 8.90 2.15 -7.55
C LEU A 144 9.22 2.70 -6.15
N THR A 145 10.23 3.58 -6.06
CA THR A 145 10.59 4.23 -4.79
C THR A 145 9.45 5.13 -4.29
N TRP A 146 8.85 5.93 -5.17
CA TRP A 146 7.72 6.80 -4.81
C TRP A 146 6.52 6.01 -4.27
N VAL A 147 6.14 4.94 -4.99
CA VAL A 147 5.02 4.08 -4.59
C VAL A 147 5.28 3.43 -3.23
N HIS A 148 6.50 2.93 -3.00
CA HIS A 148 6.84 2.32 -1.73
C HIS A 148 6.89 3.33 -0.58
N VAL A 149 7.53 4.49 -0.76
CA VAL A 149 7.67 5.49 0.32
C VAL A 149 6.31 6.01 0.75
N THR A 150 5.41 6.28 -0.20
CA THR A 150 4.03 6.68 0.11
C THR A 150 3.23 5.58 0.82
N GLU A 151 3.47 4.31 0.46
CA GLU A 151 2.87 3.14 1.11
C GLU A 151 3.34 2.97 2.55
N ALA A 152 4.66 2.90 2.77
CA ALA A 152 5.25 2.77 4.10
C ALA A 152 4.85 3.94 5.02
N TYR A 153 4.92 5.18 4.49
CA TYR A 153 4.47 6.36 5.21
C TYR A 153 3.00 6.27 5.61
N GLY A 154 2.13 5.91 4.65
CA GLY A 154 0.70 5.76 4.91
C GLY A 154 0.42 4.74 6.01
N PHE A 155 1.04 3.57 5.97
CA PHE A 155 0.85 2.51 6.98
C PHE A 155 1.32 2.94 8.38
N LEU A 156 2.48 3.57 8.48
CA LEU A 156 3.00 4.09 9.75
C LEU A 156 2.06 5.16 10.34
N GLU A 157 1.65 6.14 9.53
CA GLU A 157 0.76 7.21 9.97
C GLU A 157 -0.65 6.69 10.32
N GLY A 158 -1.14 5.70 9.56
CA GLY A 158 -2.37 4.99 9.90
C GLY A 158 -2.28 4.30 11.26
N CYS A 159 -1.18 3.60 11.53
CA CYS A 159 -0.92 2.96 12.82
C CYS A 159 -0.86 3.99 13.96
N ARG A 160 -0.11 5.08 13.78
CA ARG A 160 -0.04 6.20 14.73
C ARG A 160 -1.41 6.79 15.05
N ARG A 161 -2.24 6.96 14.01
CA ARG A 161 -3.52 7.64 14.13
C ARG A 161 -4.62 6.79 14.76
N TYR A 162 -4.62 5.49 14.50
CA TYR A 162 -5.77 4.62 14.80
C TYR A 162 -5.46 3.46 15.74
N CYS A 163 -4.19 3.14 15.98
CA CYS A 163 -3.82 1.94 16.73
C CYS A 163 -3.00 2.30 17.98
N ARG A 164 -1.82 2.88 17.80
CA ARG A 164 -0.87 3.10 18.91
C ARG A 164 0.16 4.17 18.59
N GLU A 165 0.78 4.71 19.63
CA GLU A 165 1.99 5.52 19.47
C GLU A 165 3.14 4.67 18.91
N VAL A 166 3.90 5.26 17.98
CA VAL A 166 5.08 4.65 17.36
C VAL A 166 6.27 5.61 17.54
N PRO A 167 7.17 5.33 18.50
CA PRO A 167 8.39 6.10 18.72
C PRO A 167 9.28 6.19 17.48
N ALA A 168 10.10 7.24 17.40
CA ALA A 168 10.94 7.52 16.23
C ALA A 168 11.94 6.39 15.90
N ASP A 169 12.55 5.77 16.90
CA ASP A 169 13.47 4.65 16.71
C ASP A 169 12.77 3.41 16.13
N ILE A 170 11.50 3.19 16.50
CA ILE A 170 10.67 2.12 15.96
C ILE A 170 10.25 2.43 14.53
N ALA A 171 9.90 3.70 14.25
CA ALA A 171 9.57 4.14 12.90
C ALA A 171 10.76 4.03 11.95
N ASP A 172 11.96 4.44 12.36
CA ASP A 172 13.19 4.30 11.56
C ASP A 172 13.48 2.82 11.27
N ARG A 173 13.38 1.95 12.28
CA ARG A 173 13.50 0.50 12.08
C ARG A 173 12.46 -0.05 11.11
N TYR A 174 11.23 0.44 11.15
CA TYR A 174 10.20 0.02 10.19
C TYR A 174 10.58 0.38 8.76
N TYR A 175 11.01 1.61 8.50
CA TYR A 175 11.43 2.01 7.16
C TYR A 175 12.65 1.21 6.67
N ASP A 176 13.65 1.01 7.53
CA ASP A 176 14.83 0.22 7.18
C ASP A 176 14.52 -1.27 6.97
N GLU A 177 13.59 -1.86 7.73
CA GLU A 177 13.13 -3.23 7.49
C GLU A 177 12.37 -3.29 6.15
N TYR A 178 11.35 -2.45 5.98
CA TYR A 178 10.36 -2.60 4.90
C TYR A 178 10.90 -2.22 3.51
N ARG A 179 11.93 -1.36 3.41
CA ARG A 179 12.54 -0.98 2.12
C ARG A 179 13.05 -2.17 1.30
N ARG A 180 13.37 -3.30 1.94
CA ARG A 180 13.77 -4.54 1.27
C ARG A 180 12.76 -4.97 0.20
N VAL A 181 11.47 -4.76 0.42
CA VAL A 181 10.43 -5.11 -0.56
C VAL A 181 10.56 -4.28 -1.83
N ALA A 182 10.77 -2.97 -1.69
CA ALA A 182 10.95 -2.07 -2.81
C ALA A 182 12.24 -2.38 -3.59
N GLU A 183 13.34 -2.62 -2.87
CA GLU A 183 14.63 -2.97 -3.47
C GLU A 183 14.54 -4.26 -4.28
N ALA A 184 13.83 -5.27 -3.77
CA ALA A 184 13.59 -6.51 -4.50
C ALA A 184 12.73 -6.31 -5.77
N LEU A 185 11.83 -5.32 -5.77
CA LEU A 185 11.09 -4.90 -6.97
C LEU A 185 11.93 -4.08 -7.94
N GLY A 186 13.10 -3.57 -7.53
CA GLY A 186 14.03 -2.79 -8.36
C GLY A 186 14.11 -1.30 -8.02
N ALA A 187 13.48 -0.86 -6.92
CA ALA A 187 13.63 0.50 -6.41
C ALA A 187 15.08 0.81 -6.03
N ARG A 188 15.46 2.09 -6.03
CA ARG A 188 16.82 2.55 -5.71
C ARG A 188 16.78 3.78 -4.83
N GLY A 189 17.74 3.89 -3.91
CA GLY A 189 17.83 5.04 -3.01
C GLY A 189 16.61 5.13 -2.08
N VAL A 190 16.08 3.98 -1.65
CA VAL A 190 14.87 3.93 -0.82
C VAL A 190 15.20 4.48 0.59
N PRO A 191 14.47 5.50 1.06
CA PRO A 191 14.60 6.02 2.42
C PRO A 191 14.46 4.93 3.50
N ALA A 192 15.32 4.97 4.51
CA ALA A 192 15.40 4.01 5.62
C ALA A 192 15.08 4.64 6.99
N SER A 193 14.60 5.88 7.02
CA SER A 193 14.26 6.61 8.25
C SER A 193 13.19 7.68 8.01
N GLU A 194 12.52 8.13 9.07
CA GLU A 194 11.55 9.22 9.03
C GLU A 194 12.15 10.50 8.46
N ALA A 195 13.40 10.81 8.83
CA ALA A 195 14.09 11.98 8.33
C ALA A 195 14.29 11.89 6.81
N GLN A 196 14.78 10.75 6.31
CA GLN A 196 14.98 10.54 4.88
C GLN A 196 13.65 10.50 4.10
N VAL A 197 12.59 9.96 4.68
CA VAL A 197 11.25 9.98 4.07
C VAL A 197 10.72 11.40 3.92
N ARG A 198 10.86 12.23 4.96
CA ARG A 198 10.49 13.65 4.90
C ARG A 198 11.29 14.40 3.84
N ASP A 199 12.61 14.20 3.82
CA ASP A 199 13.50 14.86 2.87
C ASP A 199 13.18 14.41 1.42
N TYR A 200 12.85 13.12 1.24
CA TYR A 200 12.37 12.58 -0.02
C TYR A 200 11.05 13.22 -0.47
N PHE A 201 10.06 13.36 0.41
CA PHE A 201 8.81 14.05 0.07
C PHE A 201 9.04 15.51 -0.35
N ALA A 202 9.91 16.23 0.37
CA ALA A 202 10.28 17.60 0.00
C ALA A 202 10.91 17.67 -1.39
N ALA A 203 11.78 16.71 -1.74
CA ALA A 203 12.41 16.63 -3.06
C ALA A 203 11.43 16.25 -4.18
N GLN A 204 10.39 15.46 -3.88
CA GLN A 204 9.37 15.03 -4.85
C GLN A 204 8.30 16.10 -5.08
N GLN A 205 8.03 16.96 -4.10
CA GLN A 205 6.97 17.97 -4.14
C GLN A 205 6.89 18.78 -5.46
N PRO A 206 8.00 19.26 -6.08
CA PRO A 206 7.94 20.01 -7.34
C PRO A 206 7.44 19.20 -8.54
N GLN A 207 7.48 17.87 -8.46
CA GLN A 207 7.05 16.95 -9.52
C GLN A 207 5.58 16.54 -9.39
N LEU A 208 4.97 16.80 -8.24
CA LEU A 208 3.58 16.43 -7.95
C LEU A 208 2.62 17.42 -8.58
N CYS A 209 1.56 16.90 -9.19
CA CYS A 209 0.54 17.71 -9.84
C CYS A 209 -0.85 17.30 -9.35
N MET A 210 -1.71 18.28 -9.15
CA MET A 210 -3.14 18.06 -8.97
C MET A 210 -3.87 18.56 -10.22
N ASP A 211 -3.94 17.71 -11.23
CA ASP A 211 -4.58 18.01 -12.50
C ASP A 211 -6.02 17.46 -12.57
N ALA A 212 -6.67 17.59 -13.73
CA ALA A 212 -8.01 17.06 -13.95
C ALA A 212 -8.09 15.54 -13.73
N ARG A 213 -7.04 14.77 -14.08
CA ARG A 213 -6.99 13.32 -13.85
C ARG A 213 -6.84 12.99 -12.36
N SER A 214 -6.06 13.77 -11.61
CA SER A 214 -5.97 13.63 -10.15
C SER A 214 -7.32 13.94 -9.48
N ARG A 215 -8.06 14.93 -9.99
CA ARG A 215 -9.41 15.30 -9.52
C ARG A 215 -10.46 14.24 -9.86
N ASP A 216 -10.44 13.65 -11.04
CA ASP A 216 -11.32 12.52 -11.41
C ASP A 216 -11.21 11.36 -10.40
N VAL A 217 -10.00 11.04 -9.95
CA VAL A 217 -9.80 9.96 -8.97
C VAL A 217 -10.33 10.34 -7.59
N LEU A 218 -10.18 11.61 -7.18
CA LEU A 218 -10.79 12.13 -5.97
C LEU A 218 -12.33 12.07 -6.05
N GLU A 219 -12.93 12.34 -7.22
CA GLU A 219 -14.38 12.28 -7.43
C GLU A 219 -14.93 10.85 -7.41
N VAL A 220 -14.19 9.85 -7.91
CA VAL A 220 -14.56 8.42 -7.75
C VAL A 220 -14.69 8.05 -6.27
N ARG A 221 -13.92 8.69 -5.38
CA ARG A 221 -14.01 8.46 -3.93
C ARG A 221 -15.26 9.09 -3.31
N GLU A 222 -15.73 10.23 -3.82
CA GLU A 222 -17.01 10.83 -3.41
C GLU A 222 -18.21 10.01 -3.89
N ALA A 223 -18.11 9.38 -5.07
CA ALA A 223 -19.13 8.48 -5.60
C ALA A 223 -19.11 7.09 -4.92
N THR A 224 -17.96 6.64 -4.43
CA THR A 224 -17.82 5.37 -3.71
C THR A 224 -18.39 5.51 -2.31
N ARG A 225 -19.68 5.20 -2.16
CA ARG A 225 -20.30 5.01 -0.84
C ARG A 225 -19.71 3.74 -0.21
N LEU A 226 -18.63 3.90 0.54
CA LEU A 226 -18.28 2.92 1.57
C LEU A 226 -19.50 2.75 2.47
N PRO A 227 -19.91 1.53 2.84
CA PRO A 227 -21.09 1.33 3.66
C PRO A 227 -20.80 1.76 5.10
N VAL A 228 -20.92 3.06 5.34
CA VAL A 228 -21.05 3.71 6.64
C VAL A 228 -22.41 4.36 6.73
#